data_AF-T1BN57-F1
#
_entry.id   AF-T1BN57-F1
#
_cell.length_a   1.000
_cell.length_b   1.000
_cell.length_c   1.000
_cell.angle_alpha   90.00
_cell.angle_beta   90.00
_cell.angle_gamma   90.00
#
_symmetry.space_group_name_H-M   'P 1'
#
loop_
_entity.id
_entity.type
_entity.pdbx_description
1 polymer ?
#
loop_
_entity_poly.entity_id
_entity_poly.type
_entity_poly.pdbx_seq_one_letter_code
_entity_poly.pdbx_strand_id
1 'polypeptide(L)'
;MTAEIARLRRVQFAARSEKMDPDQRALFDETMAADLAAVETQLQAAELPRVETRHEPASCACAECGAALVAIGEHVSEKLDCKPLEFFVRRAVYPQYACRACETVTAAPVAPAPTR
;
A
#
# COMPACT_ATOMS: atom_id res chain seq x y z
N MET A 1 -30.51 27.11 49.72
CA MET A 1 -29.99 25.75 49.99
C MET A 1 -29.56 24.97 48.73
N THR A 2 -29.84 25.44 47.51
CA THR A 2 -29.42 24.77 46.25
C THR A 2 -28.00 25.13 45.80
N ALA A 3 -27.53 26.35 46.07
CA ALA A 3 -26.19 26.81 45.69
C ALA A 3 -25.06 26.07 46.42
N GLU A 4 -25.25 25.74 47.70
CA GLU A 4 -24.30 24.99 48.52
C GLU A 4 -24.08 23.57 47.96
N ILE A 5 -25.17 22.89 47.59
CA ILE A 5 -25.15 21.56 46.99
C ILE A 5 -24.46 21.60 45.62
N ALA A 6 -24.73 22.63 44.80
CA ALA A 6 -24.08 22.78 43.51
C ALA A 6 -22.56 23.02 43.63
N ARG A 7 -22.13 23.79 44.64
CA ARG A 7 -20.72 24.02 44.95
C ARG A 7 -20.03 22.74 45.42
N LEU A 8 -20.64 22.00 46.34
CA LEU A 8 -20.10 20.72 46.83
C LEU A 8 -19.99 19.69 45.71
N ARG A 9 -20.99 19.63 44.81
CA ARG A 9 -20.94 18.73 43.65
C ARG A 9 -19.84 19.11 42.66
N ARG A 10 -19.56 20.40 42.43
CA ARG A 10 -18.38 20.81 41.64
C ARG A 10 -17.07 20.44 42.33
N VAL A 11 -16.94 20.62 43.64
CA VAL A 11 -15.66 20.29 44.30
C VAL A 11 -15.42 18.77 44.34
N GLN A 12 -16.48 17.98 44.57
CA GLN A 12 -16.37 16.52 44.66
C GLN A 12 -16.34 15.83 43.29
N PHE A 13 -17.06 16.37 42.30
CA PHE A 13 -17.31 15.70 41.01
C PHE A 13 -17.01 16.57 39.78
N ALA A 14 -16.41 17.76 39.92
CA ALA A 14 -15.86 18.43 38.74
C ALA A 14 -14.77 17.54 38.15
N ALA A 15 -14.73 17.48 36.82
CA ALA A 15 -13.69 16.80 36.09
C ALA A 15 -12.32 17.24 36.63
N ARG A 16 -11.62 16.31 37.29
CA ARG A 16 -10.17 16.46 37.53
C ARG A 16 -9.54 16.55 36.15
N SER A 17 -8.67 17.54 35.94
CA SER A 17 -7.98 17.72 34.65
C SER A 17 -7.45 16.37 34.17
N GLU A 18 -7.80 16.00 32.94
CA GLU A 18 -7.48 14.75 32.26
C GLU A 18 -5.97 14.64 31.94
N LYS A 19 -5.10 14.87 32.92
CA LYS A 19 -3.67 14.62 32.77
C LYS A 19 -3.42 13.17 33.16
N MET A 20 -3.12 12.33 32.18
CA MET A 20 -2.55 11.01 32.45
C MET A 20 -1.27 11.20 33.27
N ASP A 21 -1.24 10.55 34.43
CA ASP A 21 -0.04 10.41 35.22
C ASP A 21 1.06 9.67 34.40
N PRO A 22 2.36 9.94 34.63
CA PRO A 22 3.47 9.26 33.97
C PRO A 22 3.30 7.74 33.80
N ASP A 23 2.82 7.03 34.82
CA ASP A 23 2.68 5.56 34.75
C ASP A 23 1.53 5.16 33.81
N GLN A 24 0.43 5.93 33.83
CA GLN A 24 -0.70 5.72 32.92
C GLN A 24 -0.30 5.98 31.46
N ARG A 25 0.55 6.98 31.22
CA ARG A 25 1.09 7.26 29.88
C ARG A 25 2.04 6.19 29.40
N ALA A 26 2.94 5.72 30.27
CA ALA A 26 3.83 4.61 29.93
C ALA A 26 3.04 3.37 29.53
N LEU A 27 1.99 3.03 30.29
CA LEU A 27 1.11 1.91 29.97
C LEU A 27 0.39 2.12 28.63
N PHE A 28 -0.12 3.32 28.36
CA PHE A 28 -0.75 3.62 27.07
C PHE A 28 0.21 3.44 25.89
N ASP A 29 1.42 4.00 25.98
CA ASP A 29 2.42 3.90 24.92
C ASP A 29 2.83 2.43 24.68
N GLU A 30 2.97 1.63 25.74
CA GLU A 30 3.24 0.19 25.64
C GLU A 30 2.11 -0.55 24.92
N THR A 31 0.85 -0.31 25.30
CA THR A 31 -0.30 -0.95 24.65
C THR A 31 -0.42 -0.57 23.17
N MET A 32 -0.21 0.71 22.85
CA MET A 32 -0.22 1.19 21.47
C MET A 32 0.89 0.55 20.65
N ALA A 33 2.10 0.43 21.20
CA ALA A 33 3.21 -0.25 20.54
C ALA A 33 2.89 -1.73 20.29
N ALA A 34 2.28 -2.41 21.26
CA ALA A 34 1.85 -3.80 21.12
C ALA A 34 0.78 -3.97 20.02
N ASP A 35 -0.23 -3.09 19.99
CA ASP A 35 -1.28 -3.10 18.98
C ASP A 35 -0.72 -2.83 17.57
N LEU A 36 0.17 -1.86 17.43
CA LEU A 36 0.85 -1.57 16.17
C LEU A 36 1.66 -2.78 15.69
N ALA A 37 2.45 -3.40 16.56
CA ALA A 37 3.24 -4.59 16.22
C ALA A 37 2.33 -5.78 15.81
N ALA A 38 1.17 -5.93 16.47
CA ALA A 38 0.19 -6.95 16.11
C ALA A 38 -0.40 -6.70 14.71
N VAL A 39 -0.77 -5.46 14.40
CA VAL A 39 -1.26 -5.06 13.08
C VAL A 39 -0.20 -5.26 11.99
N GLU A 40 1.05 -4.89 12.25
CA GLU A 40 2.16 -5.11 11.33
C GLU A 40 2.38 -6.60 11.02
N THR A 41 2.31 -7.44 12.04
CA THR A 41 2.42 -8.90 11.89
C THR A 41 1.28 -9.44 11.01
N GLN A 42 0.04 -8.98 11.23
CA GLN A 42 -1.10 -9.36 10.41
C GLN A 42 -0.91 -8.91 8.95
N LEU A 43 -0.40 -7.70 8.73
CA LEU A 43 -0.17 -7.16 7.38
C LEU A 43 0.93 -7.94 6.65
N GLN A 44 2.01 -8.32 7.32
CA GLN A 44 3.08 -9.14 6.74
C GLN A 44 2.59 -10.54 6.35
N ALA A 45 1.66 -11.11 7.11
CA ALA A 45 1.05 -12.41 6.83
C ALA A 45 -0.09 -12.32 5.79
N ALA A 46 -0.51 -11.12 5.38
CA ALA A 46 -1.63 -10.95 4.48
C ALA A 46 -1.28 -11.37 3.04
N GLU A 47 -1.90 -12.43 2.56
CA GLU A 47 -1.81 -12.84 1.16
C GLU A 47 -2.98 -12.24 0.37
N LEU A 48 -2.67 -11.20 -0.42
CA LEU A 48 -3.67 -10.55 -1.27
C LEU A 48 -3.71 -11.18 -2.68
N PRO A 49 -4.90 -11.29 -3.29
CA PRO A 49 -5.03 -11.76 -4.66
C PRO A 49 -4.33 -10.78 -5.62
N ARG A 50 -3.60 -11.34 -6.59
CA ARG A 50 -2.93 -10.57 -7.64
C ARG A 50 -3.80 -10.57 -8.89
N VAL A 51 -4.16 -9.38 -9.36
CA VAL A 51 -4.85 -9.16 -10.63
C VAL A 51 -3.81 -8.70 -11.64
N GLU A 52 -3.47 -9.58 -12.57
CA GLU A 52 -2.42 -9.35 -13.55
C GLU A 52 -2.96 -8.71 -14.84
N THR A 53 -2.27 -7.67 -15.31
CA THR A 53 -2.46 -7.07 -16.64
C THR A 53 -1.14 -7.14 -17.40
N ARG A 54 -1.12 -7.88 -18.50
CA ARG A 54 0.06 -8.00 -19.37
C ARG A 54 -0.03 -7.00 -20.53
N HIS A 55 0.99 -6.15 -20.65
CA HIS A 55 1.08 -5.07 -21.63
C HIS A 55 1.99 -5.48 -22.78
N GLU A 56 1.41 -6.03 -23.84
CA GLU A 56 2.15 -6.43 -25.05
C GLU A 56 2.55 -5.22 -25.92
N PRO A 57 3.70 -5.28 -26.59
CA PRO A 57 4.04 -4.29 -27.61
C PRO A 57 3.05 -4.36 -28.77
N ALA A 58 2.97 -3.29 -29.55
CA ALA A 58 2.06 -3.20 -30.70
C ALA A 58 2.30 -4.29 -31.78
N SER A 59 3.49 -4.88 -31.82
CA SER A 59 3.88 -5.94 -32.75
C SER A 59 4.92 -6.86 -32.11
N CYS A 60 4.86 -8.15 -32.45
CA CYS A 60 5.86 -9.16 -32.10
C CYS A 60 6.90 -9.38 -33.23
N ALA A 61 6.96 -8.44 -34.18
CA ALA A 61 7.96 -8.39 -35.24
C ALA A 61 8.85 -7.16 -35.09
N CYS A 62 10.14 -7.32 -35.38
CA CYS A 62 11.10 -6.23 -35.35
C CYS A 62 10.70 -5.14 -36.35
N ALA A 63 10.67 -3.89 -35.90
CA ALA A 63 10.32 -2.75 -36.76
C ALA A 63 11.33 -2.53 -37.90
N GLU A 64 12.60 -2.93 -37.70
CA GLU A 64 13.67 -2.71 -38.68
C GLU A 64 13.76 -3.84 -39.72
N CYS A 65 13.74 -5.11 -39.29
CA CYS A 65 13.98 -6.26 -40.18
C CYS A 65 12.77 -7.19 -40.37
N GLY A 66 11.66 -6.96 -39.65
CA GLY A 66 10.47 -7.80 -39.72
C GLY A 66 10.61 -9.19 -39.08
N ALA A 67 11.78 -9.54 -38.54
CA ALA A 67 11.99 -10.84 -37.88
C ALA A 67 11.14 -10.97 -36.61
N ALA A 68 10.73 -12.20 -36.30
CA ALA A 68 10.01 -12.50 -35.06
C ALA A 68 10.88 -12.17 -33.84
N LEU A 69 10.29 -11.50 -32.87
CA LEU A 69 10.95 -11.12 -31.63
C LEU A 69 10.92 -12.24 -30.61
N VAL A 70 11.94 -12.30 -29.75
CA VAL A 70 12.07 -13.32 -28.70
C VAL A 70 11.93 -12.65 -27.34
N ALA A 71 11.10 -13.20 -26.45
CA ALA A 71 10.97 -12.70 -25.08
C ALA A 71 12.30 -12.93 -24.33
N ILE A 72 12.83 -11.87 -23.71
CA ILE A 72 14.10 -11.90 -22.98
C ILE A 72 13.97 -11.54 -21.49
N GLY A 73 12.86 -10.94 -21.10
CA GLY A 73 12.62 -10.53 -19.72
C GLY A 73 11.28 -9.84 -19.58
N GLU A 74 10.93 -9.41 -18.37
CA GLU A 74 9.69 -8.69 -18.10
C GLU A 74 9.93 -7.63 -17.02
N HIS A 75 9.33 -6.45 -17.17
CA HIS A 75 9.25 -5.46 -16.11
C HIS A 75 7.91 -5.61 -15.39
N VAL A 76 7.95 -5.87 -14.08
CA VAL A 76 6.76 -6.10 -13.25
C VAL A 76 6.61 -4.95 -12.26
N SER A 77 5.43 -4.33 -12.21
CA SER A 77 5.10 -3.36 -11.17
C SER A 77 3.87 -3.82 -10.40
N GLU A 78 3.98 -3.91 -9.07
CA GLU A 78 2.88 -4.24 -8.18
C GLU A 78 2.41 -3.00 -7.41
N LYS A 79 1.10 -2.80 -7.33
CA LYS A 79 0.47 -1.71 -6.56
C LYS A 79 -0.74 -2.25 -5.81
N LEU A 80 -0.88 -1.88 -4.54
CA LEU A 80 -2.09 -2.16 -3.77
C LEU A 80 -3.25 -1.32 -4.31
N ASP A 81 -4.38 -1.95 -4.56
CA ASP A 81 -5.63 -1.29 -4.97
C ASP A 81 -6.80 -1.87 -4.16
N CYS A 82 -7.94 -1.18 -4.19
CA CYS A 82 -9.14 -1.60 -3.50
C CYS A 82 -10.40 -1.50 -4.36
N LYS A 83 -11.25 -2.51 -4.24
CA LYS A 83 -12.67 -2.44 -4.58
C LYS A 83 -13.44 -2.32 -3.26
N PRO A 84 -14.73 -1.97 -3.28
CA PRO A 84 -15.51 -1.91 -2.04
C PRO A 84 -15.29 -3.17 -1.19
N LEU A 85 -14.70 -2.99 0.01
CA LEU A 85 -14.39 -4.02 1.01
C LEU A 85 -13.34 -5.09 0.63
N GLU A 86 -12.65 -4.97 -0.51
CA GLU A 86 -11.65 -5.95 -0.94
C GLU A 86 -10.36 -5.27 -1.38
N PHE A 87 -9.23 -5.68 -0.77
CA PHE A 87 -7.90 -5.28 -1.21
C PHE A 87 -7.30 -6.32 -2.15
N PHE A 88 -6.59 -5.85 -3.17
CA PHE A 88 -5.90 -6.71 -4.13
C PHE A 88 -4.65 -6.01 -4.66
N VAL A 89 -3.72 -6.80 -5.20
CA VAL A 89 -2.51 -6.28 -5.83
C VAL A 89 -2.74 -6.20 -7.33
N ARG A 90 -2.70 -4.99 -7.91
CA ARG A 90 -2.57 -4.82 -9.36
C ARG A 90 -1.14 -5.11 -9.77
N ARG A 91 -0.95 -6.16 -10.54
CA ARG A 91 0.34 -6.56 -11.11
C ARG A 91 0.35 -6.21 -12.59
N ALA A 92 1.09 -5.18 -12.97
CA ALA A 92 1.28 -4.84 -14.38
C ALA A 92 2.60 -5.46 -14.87
N VAL A 93 2.51 -6.28 -15.92
CA VAL A 93 3.64 -6.99 -16.53
C VAL A 93 3.91 -6.42 -17.91
N TYR A 94 5.13 -5.97 -18.16
CA TYR A 94 5.60 -5.41 -19.42
C TYR A 94 6.70 -6.29 -19.99
N PRO A 95 6.38 -7.25 -20.86
CA PRO A 95 7.36 -8.13 -21.46
C PRO A 95 8.33 -7.35 -22.35
N GLN A 96 9.60 -7.75 -22.27
CA GLN A 96 10.69 -7.22 -23.06
C GLN A 96 11.06 -8.27 -24.11
N TYR A 97 11.10 -7.85 -25.35
CA TYR A 97 11.46 -8.69 -26.48
C TYR A 97 12.71 -8.18 -27.16
N ALA A 98 13.53 -9.07 -27.69
CA ALA A 98 14.72 -8.74 -28.46
C ALA A 98 14.65 -9.28 -29.89
N CYS A 99 15.19 -8.51 -30.81
CA CYS A 99 15.52 -8.98 -32.15
C CYS A 99 16.97 -9.48 -32.17
N ARG A 100 17.19 -10.75 -32.52
CA ARG A 100 18.56 -11.31 -32.62
C ARG A 100 19.37 -10.76 -33.80
N ALA A 101 18.69 -10.34 -34.87
CA ALA A 101 19.36 -9.84 -36.07
C ALA A 101 19.77 -8.38 -35.95
N CYS A 102 18.95 -7.56 -35.29
CA CYS A 102 19.20 -6.12 -35.13
C CYS A 102 19.78 -5.75 -33.77
N GLU A 103 19.85 -6.69 -32.83
CA GLU A 103 20.30 -6.46 -31.45
C GLU A 103 19.50 -5.38 -30.71
N THR A 104 18.24 -5.17 -31.11
CA THR A 104 17.33 -4.17 -30.51
C THR A 104 16.37 -4.81 -29.51
N VAL A 105 15.99 -4.04 -28.48
CA VAL A 105 15.02 -4.43 -27.46
C VAL A 105 13.77 -3.56 -27.58
N THR A 106 12.60 -4.20 -27.53
CA THR A 106 11.29 -3.56 -27.63
C THR A 106 10.37 -4.04 -26.52
N ALA A 107 9.64 -3.12 -25.91
CA ALA A 107 8.61 -3.40 -24.91
C ALA A 107 7.46 -2.40 -25.07
N ALA A 108 6.29 -2.71 -24.52
CA ALA A 108 5.24 -1.71 -24.40
C ALA A 108 5.70 -0.55 -23.50
N PRO A 109 5.40 0.71 -23.85
CA PRO A 109 5.78 1.86 -23.02
C PRO A 109 5.08 1.80 -21.66
N VAL A 110 5.85 1.98 -20.59
CA VAL A 110 5.30 2.07 -19.23
C VAL A 110 4.71 3.46 -19.05
N ALA A 111 3.43 3.54 -18.68
CA ALA A 111 2.79 4.83 -18.40
C ALA A 111 3.51 5.51 -17.22
N PRO A 112 3.80 6.82 -17.31
CA PRO A 112 4.44 7.54 -16.22
C PRO A 112 3.54 7.50 -14.98
N ALA A 113 4.16 7.48 -13.80
CA ALA A 113 3.42 7.59 -12.56
C ALA A 113 2.64 8.92 -12.53
N PRO A 114 1.39 8.94 -12.03
CA PRO A 114 0.66 10.19 -11.88
C PRO A 114 1.46 11.12 -10.95
N THR A 115 1.64 12.37 -11.38
CA THR A 115 2.25 13.41 -10.55
C THR A 115 1.29 13.75 -9.41
N ARG A 116 1.79 13.70 -8.18
CA ARG A 116 1.06 14.01 -6.95
C ARG A 116 0.71 15.49 -6.84
#